data_AF-A0A131ZY02-F1
#
_entry.id   AF-A0A131ZY02-F1
#
_cell.length_a   1.000
_cell.length_b   1.000
_cell.length_c   1.000
_cell.angle_alpha   90.00
_cell.angle_beta   90.00
_cell.angle_gamma   90.00
#
_symmetry.space_group_name_H-M   'P 1'
#
loop_
_entity.id
_entity.type
_entity.pdbx_description
1 polymer ?
#
loop_
_entity_poly.entity_id
_entity_poly.type
_entity_poly.pdbx_seq_one_letter_code
_entity_poly.pdbx_strand_id
1 'polypeptide(L)'
;MIVLVGSKVWCYECESINDPYCSDPFNITFDYSLMKMCEGFCVKMVLEKNSPKKNIWRTCTSRLQINLFMVDHVCMDESGGQGHMCFCESDGCNSYY
;
A
#
# COMPACT_ATOMS: atom_id res chain seq x y z
N MET A 1 5.99 15.22 -17.52
CA MET A 1 6.01 14.17 -16.48
C MET A 1 5.19 13.02 -17.04
N ILE A 2 5.86 12.01 -17.61
CA ILE A 2 5.15 10.93 -18.30
C ILE A 2 4.76 9.93 -17.22
N VAL A 3 3.48 9.94 -16.82
CA VAL A 3 2.89 8.80 -16.12
C VAL A 3 2.96 7.65 -17.11
N LEU A 4 3.77 6.63 -16.83
CA LEU A 4 3.78 5.40 -17.63
C LEU A 4 2.49 4.63 -17.31
N VAL A 5 1.41 5.02 -17.97
CA VAL A 5 0.15 4.27 -18.02
C VAL A 5 0.50 2.87 -18.56
N GLY A 6 0.61 1.89 -17.66
CA GLY A 6 0.88 0.48 -18.01
C GLY A 6 2.14 -0.15 -17.39
N SER A 7 2.83 0.47 -16.42
CA SER A 7 3.88 -0.25 -15.68
C SER A 7 3.26 -1.37 -14.84
N LYS A 8 3.73 -2.61 -15.08
CA LYS A 8 3.40 -3.77 -14.25
C LYS A 8 4.37 -3.84 -13.08
N VAL A 9 3.85 -3.98 -11.88
CA VAL A 9 4.62 -4.08 -10.64
C VAL A 9 4.00 -5.15 -9.75
N TRP A 10 4.83 -5.91 -9.03
CA TRP A 10 4.35 -6.85 -8.02
C TRP A 10 4.16 -6.13 -6.68
N CYS A 11 2.94 -6.14 -6.15
CA CYS A 11 2.65 -5.51 -4.85
C CYS A 11 2.07 -6.52 -3.88
N TYR A 12 2.29 -6.34 -2.59
CA TYR A 12 1.56 -7.10 -1.58
C TYR A 12 0.10 -6.67 -1.54
N GLU A 13 -0.80 -7.64 -1.46
CA GLU A 13 -2.24 -7.43 -1.34
C GLU A 13 -2.78 -8.16 -0.12
N CYS A 14 -2.99 -7.42 0.98
CA CYS A 14 -3.40 -7.98 2.26
C CYS A 14 -3.98 -6.89 3.18
N GLU A 15 -4.71 -7.29 4.22
CA GLU A 15 -5.23 -6.40 5.25
C GLU A 15 -5.01 -6.99 6.65
N SER A 16 -4.45 -6.22 7.58
CA SER A 16 -4.02 -6.71 8.89
C SER A 16 -5.16 -7.15 9.81
N ILE A 17 -6.40 -6.72 9.55
CA ILE A 17 -7.58 -7.20 10.27
C ILE A 17 -7.88 -8.67 9.93
N ASN A 18 -7.65 -9.06 8.67
CA ASN A 18 -7.97 -10.41 8.18
C ASN A 18 -6.75 -11.33 8.21
N ASP A 19 -5.55 -10.76 8.03
CA ASP A 19 -4.29 -11.47 7.99
C ASP A 19 -3.27 -10.80 8.94
N PRO A 20 -3.03 -11.37 10.14
CA PRO A 20 -2.08 -10.81 11.10
C PRO A 20 -0.66 -10.64 10.54
N TYR A 21 -0.24 -11.42 9.54
CA TYR A 21 1.08 -11.33 8.92
C TYR A 21 1.22 -10.06 8.05
N CYS A 22 0.08 -9.48 7.63
CA CYS A 22 0.03 -8.17 7.02
C CYS A 22 0.25 -7.01 8.01
N SER A 23 0.47 -7.27 9.30
CA SER A 23 0.81 -6.20 10.25
C SER A 23 2.26 -5.71 10.06
N ASP A 24 2.61 -4.61 10.72
CA ASP A 24 4.02 -4.22 10.89
C ASP A 24 4.54 -4.80 12.21
N PRO A 25 5.79 -5.29 12.27
CA PRO A 25 6.75 -5.39 11.18
C PRO A 25 6.35 -6.45 10.12
N PHE A 26 6.51 -6.11 8.85
CA PHE A 26 6.10 -6.96 7.74
C PHE A 26 7.11 -8.09 7.49
N ASN A 27 6.64 -9.34 7.43
CA ASN A 27 7.51 -10.51 7.31
C ASN A 27 7.58 -11.03 5.87
N ILE A 28 8.40 -10.38 5.05
CA ILE A 28 8.59 -10.66 3.62
C ILE A 28 8.84 -12.15 3.31
N THR A 29 9.53 -12.86 4.21
CA THR A 29 9.93 -14.26 4.00
C THR A 29 8.74 -15.22 3.91
N PHE A 30 7.61 -14.90 4.55
CA PHE A 30 6.42 -15.74 4.56
C PHE A 30 5.37 -15.33 3.52
N ASP A 31 5.48 -14.10 2.99
CA ASP A 31 4.36 -13.41 2.35
C ASP A 31 4.50 -13.23 0.83
N TYR A 32 5.46 -13.87 0.17
CA TYR A 32 5.55 -13.87 -1.30
C TYR A 32 4.26 -14.36 -1.99
N SER A 33 3.47 -15.21 -1.32
CA SER A 33 2.17 -15.69 -1.80
C SER A 33 1.08 -14.59 -1.87
N LEU A 34 1.24 -13.51 -1.09
CA LEU A 34 0.34 -12.36 -1.05
C LEU A 34 0.62 -11.35 -2.16
N MET A 35 1.69 -11.55 -2.94
CA MET A 35 2.01 -10.66 -4.04
C MET A 35 1.05 -10.85 -5.21
N LYS A 36 0.56 -9.73 -5.75
CA LYS A 36 -0.26 -9.66 -6.96
C LYS A 36 0.39 -8.72 -7.97
N MET A 37 0.25 -9.07 -9.24
CA MET A 37 0.66 -8.19 -10.33
C MET A 37 -0.36 -7.05 -10.46
N CYS A 38 0.10 -5.83 -10.29
CA CYS A 38 -0.67 -4.59 -10.33
C CYS A 38 -0.33 -3.78 -11.59
N GLU A 39 -1.27 -2.94 -12.01
CA GLU A 39 -1.03 -1.89 -13.00
C GLU A 39 -0.90 -0.55 -12.27
N GLY A 40 0.20 0.17 -12.52
CA GLY A 40 0.52 1.43 -11.86
C GLY A 40 1.45 1.24 -10.68
N PHE A 41 0.98 1.53 -9.46
CA PHE A 41 1.79 1.63 -8.25
C PHE A 41 1.28 0.72 -7.13
N CYS A 42 2.17 0.37 -6.21
CA CYS A 42 1.82 -0.27 -4.96
C CYS A 42 1.38 0.78 -3.94
N VAL A 43 0.41 0.42 -3.11
CA VAL A 43 -0.12 1.28 -2.05
C VAL A 43 -0.02 0.58 -0.71
N LYS A 44 0.36 1.32 0.33
CA LYS A 44 0.16 0.95 1.74
C LYS A 44 -0.63 2.05 2.43
N MET A 45 -1.67 1.64 3.15
CA MET A 45 -2.47 2.50 4.00
C MET A 45 -2.31 2.03 5.43
N VAL A 46 -2.03 2.98 6.32
CA VAL A 46 -2.08 2.78 7.75
C VAL A 46 -3.20 3.63 8.30
N LEU A 47 -4.21 2.99 8.86
CA LEU A 47 -5.34 3.64 9.51
C LEU A 47 -5.18 3.52 11.02
N GLU A 48 -5.70 4.49 11.77
CA GLU A 48 -5.72 4.45 13.24
C GLU A 48 -4.31 4.19 13.85
N LYS A 49 -3.27 4.84 13.30
CA LYS A 49 -1.84 4.55 13.55
C LYS A 49 -1.42 4.55 15.03
N ASN A 50 -2.15 5.29 15.89
CA ASN A 50 -1.90 5.42 17.32
C ASN A 50 -2.94 4.69 18.20
N SER A 51 -3.73 3.79 17.62
CA SER A 51 -4.82 3.07 18.28
C SER A 51 -4.58 1.56 18.20
N PRO A 52 -5.05 0.77 19.18
CA PRO A 52 -5.03 -0.69 19.11
C PRO A 52 -5.85 -1.25 17.95
N LYS A 53 -6.67 -0.41 17.29
CA LYS A 53 -7.38 -0.75 16.04
C LYS A 53 -6.58 -0.42 14.78
N LYS A 54 -5.26 -0.22 14.90
CA LYS A 54 -4.36 0.01 13.76
C LYS A 54 -4.64 -1.03 12.68
N ASN A 55 -5.03 -0.55 11.51
CA ASN A 55 -5.25 -1.39 10.33
C ASN A 55 -4.22 -1.03 9.26
N ILE A 56 -3.59 -2.05 8.70
CA ILE A 56 -2.67 -1.91 7.58
C ILE A 56 -3.28 -2.60 6.39
N TRP A 57 -3.48 -1.84 5.32
CA TRP A 57 -4.00 -2.35 4.07
C TRP A 57 -2.98 -2.10 2.96
N ARG A 58 -2.55 -3.18 2.32
CA ARG A 58 -1.62 -3.18 1.18
C ARG A 58 -2.41 -3.56 -0.06
N THR A 59 -2.30 -2.78 -1.14
CA THR A 59 -3.07 -3.03 -2.37
C THR A 59 -2.44 -2.36 -3.60
N CYS A 60 -3.03 -2.61 -4.77
CA CYS A 60 -2.69 -1.93 -6.02
C CYS A 60 -3.45 -0.60 -6.16
N THR A 61 -2.86 0.40 -6.81
CA THR A 61 -3.60 1.60 -7.24
C THR A 61 -4.80 1.27 -8.11
N SER A 62 -4.70 0.25 -8.97
CA SER A 62 -5.78 -0.19 -9.86
C SER A 62 -7.02 -0.71 -9.12
N ARG A 63 -6.91 -1.06 -7.83
CA ARG A 63 -8.04 -1.52 -7.01
C ARG A 63 -8.69 -0.41 -6.20
N LEU A 64 -8.11 0.78 -6.20
CA LEU A 64 -8.64 1.92 -5.48
C LEU A 64 -9.62 2.67 -6.38
N GLN A 65 -10.88 2.76 -5.97
CA GLN A 65 -11.92 3.56 -6.64
C GLN A 65 -11.81 5.05 -6.27
N ILE A 66 -10.62 5.62 -6.40
CA ILE A 66 -10.35 7.04 -6.14
C ILE A 66 -9.85 7.68 -7.43
N ASN A 67 -10.30 8.91 -7.69
CA ASN A 67 -9.79 9.73 -8.78
C ASN A 67 -8.34 10.12 -8.44
N LEU A 68 -7.38 9.27 -8.85
CA LEU A 68 -5.94 9.39 -8.59
C LEU A 68 -5.25 10.57 -9.33
N PHE A 69 -6.00 11.61 -9.72
CA PHE A 69 -5.50 12.78 -10.46
C PHE A 69 -4.48 13.65 -9.69
N MET A 70 -4.05 13.26 -8.49
CA MET A 70 -3.24 14.09 -7.60
C MET A 70 -2.20 13.33 -6.76
N VAL A 71 -1.67 12.21 -7.24
CA VAL A 71 -0.68 11.43 -6.47
C VAL A 71 0.68 11.52 -7.14
N ASP A 72 1.45 12.55 -6.76
CA ASP A 72 2.89 12.51 -6.90
C ASP A 72 3.46 11.46 -5.92
N HIS A 73 4.66 10.95 -6.17
CA HIS A 73 5.30 9.85 -5.43
C HIS A 73 5.56 10.20 -3.95
N VAL A 74 4.54 10.16 -3.10
CA VAL A 74 4.65 10.61 -1.70
C VAL A 74 3.73 9.85 -0.75
N CYS A 75 4.17 9.76 0.50
CA CYS A 75 3.30 9.43 1.63
C CYS A 75 2.45 10.65 1.98
N MET A 76 1.14 10.47 2.06
CA MET A 76 0.17 11.48 2.45
C MET A 76 -0.38 11.13 3.83
N ASP A 77 -0.15 11.98 4.83
CA ASP A 77 -0.83 11.87 6.11
C ASP A 77 -2.27 12.38 6.00
N GLU A 78 -3.18 11.69 6.70
CA GLU A 78 -4.51 12.22 6.95
C GLU A 78 -4.41 13.53 7.75
N SER A 79 -5.26 14.53 7.49
CA SER A 79 -5.19 15.83 8.18
C SER A 79 -5.28 15.73 9.70
N GLY A 80 -5.96 14.71 10.23
CA GLY A 80 -6.01 14.42 11.67
C GLY A 80 -4.79 13.67 12.22
N GLY A 81 -3.83 13.32 11.37
CA GLY A 81 -2.62 12.56 11.71
C GLY A 81 -2.90 11.12 12.14
N GLN A 82 -4.11 10.60 11.96
CA GLN A 82 -4.49 9.26 12.43
C GLN A 82 -4.15 8.16 11.43
N GLY A 83 -3.82 8.52 10.20
CA GLY A 83 -3.37 7.57 9.20
C GLY A 83 -2.44 8.19 8.18
N HIS A 84 -1.87 7.35 7.33
CA HIS A 84 -1.12 7.77 6.16
C HIS A 84 -1.29 6.76 5.02
N MET A 85 -1.11 7.25 3.80
CA MET A 85 -1.16 6.47 2.57
C MET A 85 0.09 6.72 1.75
N CYS A 86 0.84 5.67 1.44
CA CYS A 86 2.09 5.75 0.68
C CYS A 86 1.96 5.01 -0.66
N PHE A 87 2.59 5.57 -1.69
CA PHE A 87 2.64 5.02 -3.04
C PHE A 87 4.09 4.74 -3.45
N CYS A 88 4.33 3.64 -4.15
CA CYS A 88 5.68 3.25 -4.60
C CYS A 88 5.66 2.35 -5.85
N GLU A 89 6.80 2.23 -6.52
CA GLU A 89 6.89 1.70 -7.91
C GLU A 89 7.75 0.47 -8.12
N SER A 90 8.39 -0.03 -7.07
CA SER A 90 9.26 -1.20 -7.17
C SER A 90 8.53 -2.46 -6.69
N ASP A 91 8.91 -3.61 -7.21
CA ASP A 91 8.36 -4.89 -6.75
C ASP A 91 8.49 -5.05 -5.22
N GLY A 92 7.36 -5.33 -4.57
CA GLY A 92 7.26 -5.52 -3.12
C GLY A 92 7.52 -4.27 -2.29
N CYS A 93 7.57 -3.07 -2.88
CA CYS A 93 7.94 -1.86 -2.16
C CYS A 93 7.00 -1.52 -1.00
N ASN A 94 5.71 -1.83 -1.12
CA ASN A 94 4.71 -1.58 -0.07
C ASN A 94 4.82 -2.52 1.15
N SER A 95 5.88 -3.33 1.24
CA SER A 95 6.26 -4.03 2.49
C SER A 95 6.70 -3.04 3.57
N TYR A 96 7.47 -2.02 3.20
CA TYR A 96 8.09 -1.05 4.12
C TYR A 96 7.37 0.28 4.14
N TYR A 97 7.14 0.87 2.95
CA TYR A 97 6.48 2.17 2.78
C TYR A 97 5.05 2.11 3.26
#